data_AF-A0A0F9UPB1-F1
#
_entry.id   AF-A0A0F9UPB1-F1
#
_cell.length_a   1.000
_cell.length_b   1.000
_cell.length_c   1.000
_cell.angle_alpha   90.00
_cell.angle_beta   90.00
_cell.angle_gamma   90.00
#
_symmetry.space_group_name_H-M   'P 1'
#
loop_
_entity.id
_entity.type
_entity.pdbx_description
1 polymer ?
#
loop_
_entity_poly.entity_id
_entity_poly.type
_entity_poly.pdbx_seq_one_letter_code
_entity_poly.pdbx_strand_id
1 'polypeptide(L)'
;MRHWLLAFVAGFLAVLCFHQVALGLLHSAGIVPFAPFSLAATQPLGVPSILSASFWGGIWGLALVWVLAQVGNKLIWLKAALFGGVALTLVALVVVFPLKGYGFDLAQLPGRFIIGFILNAFWGVGTLVFLRCFGR
;
A
#
# COMPACT_ATOMS: atom_id res chain seq x y z
N MET A 1 -0.63 -23.09 -4.61
CA MET A 1 -1.72 -22.48 -3.82
C MET A 1 -1.22 -21.82 -2.53
N ARG A 2 -0.50 -22.55 -1.65
CA ARG A 2 0.04 -22.01 -0.38
C ARG A 2 0.84 -20.71 -0.53
N HIS A 3 1.74 -20.63 -1.51
CA HIS A 3 2.59 -19.45 -1.73
C HIS A 3 1.78 -18.18 -2.04
N TRP A 4 0.76 -18.28 -2.89
CA TRP A 4 -0.11 -17.16 -3.24
C TRP A 4 -0.98 -16.70 -2.06
N LEU A 5 -1.48 -17.64 -1.26
CA LEU A 5 -2.20 -17.30 -0.02
C LEU A 5 -1.30 -16.51 0.94
N LEU A 6 -0.05 -16.94 1.12
CA LEU A 6 0.91 -16.22 1.98
C LEU A 6 1.23 -14.82 1.43
N ALA A 7 1.33 -14.66 0.12
CA ALA A 7 1.52 -13.36 -0.52
C ALA A 7 0.33 -12.41 -0.31
N PHE A 8 -0.90 -12.94 -0.41
CA PHE A 8 -2.11 -12.18 -0.09
C PHE A 8 -2.14 -11.76 1.38
N VAL A 9 -1.93 -12.70 2.29
CA VAL A 9 -1.94 -12.44 3.74
C VAL A 9 -0.84 -11.45 4.13
N ALA A 10 0.36 -11.57 3.54
CA ALA A 10 1.45 -10.64 3.78
C ALA A 10 1.10 -9.21 3.33
N GLY A 11 0.55 -9.05 2.12
CA GLY A 11 0.11 -7.75 1.62
C GLY A 11 -1.02 -7.15 2.44
N PHE A 12 -1.96 -7.98 2.92
CA PHE A 12 -3.06 -7.57 3.78
C PHE A 12 -2.57 -7.03 5.13
N LEU A 13 -1.71 -7.79 5.81
CA LEU A 13 -1.16 -7.41 7.11
C LEU A 13 -0.20 -6.22 6.99
N ALA A 14 0.51 -6.09 5.88
CA ALA A 14 1.40 -4.95 5.64
C ALA A 14 0.62 -3.62 5.60
N VAL A 15 -0.65 -3.61 5.18
CA VAL A 15 -1.48 -2.41 5.29
C VAL A 15 -1.67 -2.05 6.77
N LEU A 16 -2.07 -3.01 7.60
CA LEU A 16 -2.36 -2.76 9.02
C LEU A 16 -1.11 -2.35 9.82
N CYS A 17 0.00 -3.05 9.61
CA CYS A 17 1.18 -2.93 10.46
C CYS A 17 2.24 -1.94 9.95
N PHE A 18 2.22 -1.58 8.67
CA PHE A 18 3.24 -0.69 8.09
C PHE A 18 2.61 0.54 7.44
N HIS A 19 1.65 0.36 6.53
CA HIS A 19 1.00 1.50 5.87
C HIS A 19 0.23 2.37 6.85
N GLN A 20 -0.65 1.78 7.67
CA GLN A 20 -1.46 2.53 8.63
C GLN A 20 -0.61 3.12 9.76
N VAL A 21 0.49 2.46 10.13
CA VAL A 21 1.46 3.02 11.10
C VAL A 21 2.17 4.24 10.50
N ALA A 22 2.66 4.15 9.26
CA ALA A 22 3.24 5.30 8.56
C ALA A 22 2.24 6.45 8.42
N LEU A 23 0.97 6.13 8.12
CA LEU A 23 -0.10 7.11 8.10
C LEU A 23 -0.32 7.76 9.48
N GLY A 24 -0.30 6.96 10.54
CA GLY A 24 -0.40 7.47 11.91
C GLY A 24 0.73 8.44 12.27
N LEU A 25 1.96 8.15 11.85
CA LEU A 25 3.10 9.06 12.03
C LEU A 25 2.88 10.38 11.29
N LEU A 26 2.52 10.33 10.00
CA LEU A 26 2.24 11.54 9.21
C LEU A 26 1.08 12.35 9.79
N HIS A 27 0.03 11.69 10.26
CA HIS A 27 -1.12 12.33 10.88
C HIS A 27 -0.73 13.02 12.20
N SER A 28 0.02 12.32 13.06
CA SER A 28 0.50 12.87 14.34
C SER A 28 1.44 14.07 14.16
N ALA A 29 2.15 14.13 13.03
CA ALA A 29 3.00 15.26 12.66
C ALA A 29 2.24 16.42 11.99
N GLY A 30 0.91 16.31 11.82
CA GLY A 30 0.09 17.34 11.17
C GLY A 30 0.26 17.42 9.65
N ILE A 31 0.93 16.45 9.02
CA ILE A 31 1.21 16.45 7.57
C ILE A 31 -0.04 16.07 6.77
N VAL A 32 -0.87 15.18 7.32
CA VAL A 32 -2.13 14.75 6.69
C VAL A 32 -3.32 14.90 7.65
N PRO A 33 -4.47 15.36 7.15
CA PRO A 33 -5.63 15.63 8.00
C PRO A 33 -6.44 14.36 8.35
N PHE A 34 -6.18 13.23 7.69
CA PHE A 34 -6.94 12.01 7.87
C PHE A 34 -6.25 11.03 8.82
N ALA A 35 -7.02 10.54 9.80
CA ALA A 35 -6.56 9.59 10.80
C ALA A 35 -6.34 8.18 10.21
N PRO A 36 -5.37 7.40 10.74
CA PRO A 36 -5.20 6.01 10.38
C PRO A 36 -6.35 5.13 10.90
N PHE A 37 -6.41 3.89 10.42
CA PHE A 37 -7.36 2.86 10.86
C PHE A 37 -8.84 3.25 10.69
N SER A 38 -9.17 4.07 9.70
CA SER A 38 -10.53 4.54 9.46
C SER A 38 -11.54 3.40 9.19
N LEU A 39 -12.64 3.42 9.94
CA LEU A 39 -13.80 2.54 9.75
C LEU A 39 -14.89 3.14 8.86
N ALA A 40 -14.62 4.30 8.23
CA ALA A 40 -15.56 4.92 7.31
C ALA A 40 -15.97 3.94 6.20
N ALA A 41 -17.26 3.89 5.89
CA ALA A 41 -17.81 3.01 4.87
C ALA A 41 -17.33 3.45 3.48
N THR A 42 -16.81 2.50 2.69
CA THR A 42 -16.48 2.73 1.28
C THR A 42 -17.72 2.62 0.40
N GLN A 43 -17.69 3.24 -0.76
CA GLN A 43 -18.71 3.05 -1.79
C GLN A 43 -18.23 2.04 -2.85
N PRO A 44 -19.13 1.25 -3.47
CA PRO A 44 -20.58 1.20 -3.26
C PRO A 44 -21.04 0.20 -2.16
N LEU A 45 -20.13 -0.67 -1.69
CA LEU A 45 -20.49 -1.84 -0.87
C LEU A 45 -20.59 -1.57 0.64
N GLY A 46 -20.22 -0.38 1.11
CA GLY A 46 -20.32 0.01 2.52
C GLY A 46 -19.25 -0.61 3.44
N VAL A 47 -18.23 -1.27 2.89
CA VAL A 47 -17.20 -1.98 3.68
C VAL A 47 -16.30 -0.98 4.41
N PRO A 48 -15.87 -1.22 5.67
CA PRO A 48 -14.92 -0.35 6.36
C PRO A 48 -13.65 -0.11 5.55
N SER A 49 -13.23 1.15 5.45
CA SER A 49 -12.14 1.56 4.56
C SER A 49 -10.81 0.88 4.86
N ILE A 50 -10.51 0.61 6.14
CA ILE A 50 -9.34 -0.17 6.53
C ILE A 50 -9.37 -1.59 5.97
N LEU A 51 -10.51 -2.28 6.03
CA LEU A 51 -10.65 -3.65 5.52
C LEU A 51 -10.56 -3.68 4.00
N SER A 52 -11.20 -2.70 3.33
CA SER A 52 -11.08 -2.54 1.88
C SER A 52 -9.63 -2.28 1.46
N ALA A 53 -8.92 -1.38 2.16
CA ALA A 53 -7.52 -1.09 1.88
C ALA A 53 -6.63 -2.33 2.10
N SER A 54 -6.83 -3.07 3.20
CA SER A 54 -6.08 -4.29 3.47
C SER A 54 -6.36 -5.38 2.43
N PHE A 55 -7.61 -5.54 1.97
CA PHE A 55 -7.95 -6.48 0.90
C PHE A 55 -7.20 -6.15 -0.40
N TRP A 56 -7.22 -4.89 -0.83
CA TRP A 56 -6.46 -4.45 -2.00
C TRP A 56 -4.95 -4.57 -1.79
N GLY A 57 -4.46 -4.32 -0.58
CA GLY A 57 -3.08 -4.59 -0.19
C GLY A 57 -2.71 -6.06 -0.37
N GLY A 58 -3.61 -7.00 -0.06
CA GLY A 58 -3.40 -8.41 -0.33
C GLY A 58 -3.28 -8.72 -1.83
N ILE A 59 -4.16 -8.15 -2.66
CA ILE A 59 -4.10 -8.31 -4.13
C ILE A 59 -2.76 -7.77 -4.68
N TRP A 60 -2.35 -6.57 -4.24
CA TRP A 60 -1.06 -6.03 -4.64
C TRP A 60 0.13 -6.82 -4.09
N GLY A 61 -0.04 -7.53 -2.97
CA GLY A 61 0.95 -8.47 -2.46
C GLY A 61 1.20 -9.63 -3.43
N LEU A 62 0.15 -10.14 -4.07
CA LEU A 62 0.27 -11.13 -5.15
C LEU A 62 1.09 -10.59 -6.32
N ALA A 63 0.74 -9.38 -6.77
CA ALA A 63 1.42 -8.71 -7.88
C ALA A 63 2.90 -8.43 -7.56
N LEU A 64 3.20 -7.95 -6.35
CA LEU A 64 4.56 -7.71 -5.88
C LEU A 64 5.39 -9.00 -5.95
N VAL A 65 4.89 -10.10 -5.39
CA VAL A 65 5.61 -11.39 -5.40
C VAL A 65 5.86 -11.88 -6.82
N TRP A 66 4.84 -11.77 -7.69
CA TRP A 66 4.99 -12.12 -9.09
C TRP A 66 6.08 -11.29 -9.78
N VAL A 67 6.10 -9.97 -9.59
CA VAL A 67 7.12 -9.08 -10.15
C VAL A 67 8.51 -9.40 -9.61
N LEU A 68 8.65 -9.57 -8.29
CA LEU A 68 9.93 -9.88 -7.66
C LEU A 68 10.52 -11.21 -8.15
N ALA A 69 9.68 -12.19 -8.47
CA ALA A 69 10.11 -13.46 -9.06
C ALA A 69 10.75 -13.29 -10.44
N GLN A 70 10.34 -12.29 -11.23
CA GLN A 70 10.89 -12.02 -12.57
C GLN A 70 12.23 -11.26 -12.52
N VAL A 71 12.39 -10.36 -11.55
CA VAL A 71 13.55 -9.44 -11.50
C VAL A 71 14.68 -9.92 -10.61
N GLY A 72 14.51 -11.05 -9.93
CA GLY A 72 15.52 -11.68 -9.08
C GLY A 72 15.78 -10.97 -7.73
N ASN A 73 16.56 -11.63 -6.87
CA ASN A 73 16.67 -11.30 -5.44
C ASN A 73 17.65 -10.16 -5.08
N LYS A 74 18.47 -9.68 -6.02
CA LYS A 74 19.39 -8.56 -5.76
C LYS A 74 18.57 -7.31 -5.42
N LEU A 75 18.94 -6.63 -4.32
CA LEU A 75 18.24 -5.43 -3.83
C LEU A 75 16.73 -5.61 -3.60
N ILE A 76 16.29 -6.83 -3.23
CA ILE A 76 14.86 -7.17 -3.09
C ILE A 76 14.08 -6.22 -2.18
N TRP A 77 14.69 -5.73 -1.09
CA TRP A 77 14.07 -4.74 -0.20
C TRP A 77 13.81 -3.41 -0.88
N LEU A 78 14.79 -2.90 -1.63
CA LEU A 78 14.65 -1.67 -2.40
C LEU A 78 13.61 -1.85 -3.51
N LYS A 79 13.61 -2.99 -4.21
CA LYS A 79 12.62 -3.30 -5.24
C LYS A 79 11.20 -3.35 -4.67
N ALA A 80 11.01 -3.94 -3.50
CA ALA A 80 9.72 -3.97 -2.82
C ALA A 80 9.27 -2.56 -2.41
N ALA A 81 10.18 -1.77 -1.84
CA ALA A 81 9.92 -0.38 -1.49
C ALA A 81 9.57 0.47 -2.73
N LEU A 82 10.27 0.30 -3.85
CA LEU A 82 10.00 1.04 -5.09
C LEU A 82 8.73 0.57 -5.79
N PHE A 83 8.43 -0.73 -5.78
CA PHE A 83 7.16 -1.25 -6.32
C PHE A 83 5.97 -0.63 -5.57
N GLY A 84 6.01 -0.66 -4.24
CA GLY A 84 5.03 0.05 -3.42
C GLY A 84 5.05 1.55 -3.70
N GLY A 85 6.14 2.21 -3.33
CA GLY A 85 6.27 3.66 -3.31
C GLY A 85 6.06 4.34 -4.67
N VAL A 86 6.46 3.70 -5.78
CA VAL A 86 6.28 4.27 -7.12
C VAL A 86 5.06 3.67 -7.79
N ALA A 87 5.04 2.35 -8.05
CA ALA A 87 4.00 1.76 -8.89
C ALA A 87 2.61 1.88 -8.27
N LEU A 88 2.45 1.58 -6.97
CA LEU A 88 1.14 1.72 -6.33
C LEU A 88 0.72 3.18 -6.16
N THR A 89 1.67 4.08 -5.90
CA THR A 89 1.36 5.52 -5.83
C THR A 89 0.89 6.05 -7.16
N LEU A 90 1.52 5.65 -8.28
CA LEU A 90 1.08 6.03 -9.61
C LEU A 90 -0.32 5.49 -9.90
N VAL A 91 -0.61 4.23 -9.56
CA VAL A 91 -1.97 3.68 -9.69
C VAL A 91 -2.97 4.46 -8.82
N ALA A 92 -2.59 4.82 -7.60
CA ALA A 92 -3.45 5.62 -6.73
C ALA A 92 -3.78 6.98 -7.34
N LEU A 93 -2.78 7.68 -7.89
CA LEU A 93 -2.95 9.00 -8.49
C LEU A 93 -3.70 8.98 -9.82
N VAL A 94 -3.42 8.00 -10.68
CA VAL A 94 -3.93 7.96 -12.06
C VAL A 94 -5.26 7.21 -12.16
N VAL A 95 -5.51 6.26 -11.27
CA VAL A 95 -6.71 5.40 -11.33
C VAL A 95 -7.62 5.68 -10.14
N VAL A 96 -7.13 5.50 -8.92
CA VAL A 96 -7.98 5.51 -7.72
C VAL A 96 -8.54 6.91 -7.44
N PHE A 97 -7.72 7.95 -7.57
CA PHE A 97 -8.12 9.32 -7.29
C PHE A 97 -9.20 9.81 -8.27
N PRO A 98 -9.05 9.65 -9.59
CA PRO A 98 -10.12 9.93 -10.55
C PRO A 98 -11.41 9.16 -10.28
N LEU A 99 -11.32 7.86 -9.96
CA LEU A 99 -12.49 7.04 -9.63
C LEU A 99 -13.22 7.52 -8.37
N LYS A 100 -12.51 8.17 -7.44
CA LYS A 100 -13.08 8.79 -6.24
C LYS A 100 -13.57 10.22 -6.46
N GLY A 101 -13.48 10.74 -7.69
CA GLY A 101 -13.83 12.11 -8.00
C GLY A 101 -12.88 13.15 -7.38
N TYR A 102 -11.68 12.74 -6.97
CA TYR A 102 -10.67 13.70 -6.52
C TYR A 102 -10.15 14.50 -7.72
N GLY A 103 -10.18 15.83 -7.60
CA GLY A 103 -9.66 16.71 -8.64
C GLY A 103 -8.17 16.48 -8.90
N PHE A 104 -7.77 16.62 -10.17
CA PHE A 104 -6.39 16.55 -10.61
C PHE A 104 -5.75 17.94 -10.55
N ASP A 105 -5.28 18.32 -9.36
CA ASP A 105 -4.55 19.58 -9.15
C ASP A 105 -3.04 19.33 -9.25
N LEU A 106 -2.42 19.88 -10.30
CA LEU A 106 -0.98 19.78 -10.55
C LEU A 106 -0.13 20.38 -9.41
N ALA A 107 -0.62 21.41 -8.72
CA ALA A 107 0.10 22.01 -7.60
C ALA A 107 0.17 21.09 -6.39
N GLN A 108 -0.85 20.24 -6.20
CA GLN A 108 -0.90 19.27 -5.10
C GLN A 108 -0.21 17.93 -5.43
N LEU A 109 0.06 17.68 -6.71
CA LEU A 109 0.59 16.41 -7.19
C LEU A 109 1.92 16.01 -6.53
N PRO A 110 2.92 16.91 -6.36
CA PRO A 110 4.16 16.57 -5.67
C PRO A 110 3.93 16.10 -4.23
N GLY A 111 3.11 16.83 -3.46
CA GLY A 111 2.79 16.45 -2.07
C GLY A 111 2.05 15.12 -1.98
N ARG A 112 1.05 14.92 -2.85
CA ARG A 112 0.28 13.66 -2.94
C ARG A 112 1.18 12.48 -3.32
N PHE A 113 2.12 12.70 -4.23
CA PHE A 113 3.09 11.67 -4.61
C PHE A 113 4.03 11.33 -3.45
N ILE A 114 4.58 12.32 -2.74
CA ILE A 114 5.49 12.08 -1.60
C ILE A 114 4.77 11.30 -0.50
N ILE A 115 3.56 11.72 -0.13
CA ILE A 115 2.75 11.03 0.89
C ILE A 115 2.46 9.60 0.43
N GLY A 116 1.94 9.42 -0.80
CA GLY A 116 1.65 8.09 -1.35
C GLY A 116 2.89 7.21 -1.41
N PHE A 117 4.04 7.78 -1.81
CA PHE A 117 5.31 7.06 -1.88
C PHE A 117 5.72 6.52 -0.52
N ILE A 118 5.69 7.35 0.52
CA ILE A 118 6.04 6.93 1.88
C ILE A 118 5.14 5.78 2.32
N LEU A 119 3.82 5.97 2.23
CA LEU A 119 2.85 4.98 2.69
C LEU A 119 2.98 3.64 1.96
N ASN A 120 3.09 3.68 0.63
CA ASN A 120 3.19 2.48 -0.18
C ASN A 120 4.58 1.83 -0.13
N ALA A 121 5.66 2.59 0.06
CA ALA A 121 7.00 2.02 0.25
C ALA A 121 7.08 1.23 1.57
N PHE A 122 6.52 1.77 2.65
CA PHE A 122 6.39 1.06 3.92
C PHE A 122 5.56 -0.22 3.78
N TRP A 123 4.46 -0.17 3.02
CA TRP A 123 3.68 -1.36 2.68
C TRP A 123 4.51 -2.40 1.92
N GLY A 124 5.28 -2.00 0.91
CA GLY A 124 6.10 -2.91 0.11
C GLY A 124 7.17 -3.62 0.94
N VAL A 125 7.87 -2.87 1.80
CA VAL A 125 8.82 -3.43 2.77
C VAL A 125 8.12 -4.37 3.75
N GLY A 126 6.99 -3.94 4.33
CA GLY A 126 6.22 -4.74 5.29
C GLY A 126 5.72 -6.06 4.71
N THR A 127 5.30 -6.05 3.45
CA THR A 127 4.89 -7.27 2.74
C THR A 127 6.05 -8.26 2.67
N LEU A 128 7.26 -7.78 2.38
CA LEU A 128 8.45 -8.63 2.34
C LEU A 128 8.88 -9.13 3.73
N VAL A 129 8.70 -8.33 4.78
CA VAL A 129 8.89 -8.77 6.17
C VAL A 129 7.99 -9.98 6.47
N PHE A 130 6.68 -9.86 6.24
CA PHE A 130 5.75 -10.95 6.52
C PHE A 130 6.03 -12.20 5.67
N LEU A 131 6.33 -12.05 4.38
CA LEU A 131 6.71 -13.16 3.52
C LEU A 131 7.91 -13.94 4.05
N ARG A 132 8.93 -13.24 4.56
CA ARG A 132 10.10 -13.89 5.19
C ARG A 132 9.75 -14.56 6.52
N CYS A 133 8.82 -14.00 7.29
CA CYS A 133 8.35 -14.61 8.54
C CYS A 133 7.52 -15.89 8.29
N PHE A 134 6.73 -15.93 7.22
CA PHE A 134 5.92 -17.10 6.85
C PHE A 134 6.70 -18.21 6.14
N GLY A 135 7.88 -17.90 5.59
CA GLY A 135 8.75 -18.84 4.89
C GLY A 135 9.70 -19.62 5.80
N ARG A 136 9.59 -19.43 7.12
CA ARG A 136 10.18 -20.33 8.12
C ARG A 136 9.28 -21.55 8.31
#